data_AF-A0A7S2J072-F1
#
_entry.id   AF-A0A7S2J072-F1
#
_cell.length_a   1.000
_cell.length_b   1.000
_cell.length_c   1.000
_cell.angle_alpha   90.00
_cell.angle_beta   90.00
_cell.angle_gamma   90.00
#
_symmetry.space_group_name_H-M   'P 1'
#
loop_
_entity.id
_entity.type
_entity.pdbx_description
1 polymer ?
#
loop_
_entity_poly.entity_id
_entity_poly.type
_entity_poly.pdbx_seq_one_letter_code
_entity_poly.pdbx_strand_id
1 'polypeptide(L)'
;CMALEKSYTLAETLGRGRFSQVRRCTQIPGGRSCAVKVMDLNDPELGASISEAEREVLAEVQVLRMVSHPGIVELLETVKDNGKYYLVLEDLSGGDLFDRIEQNGPYKEEDAGPLVRQVVLAVNYLHEKGIVHRDIKPDNLVFDSRQLDARIKLIDFGYAGHCSATTPLRGLCGTPDYAAPEILTWYVSDKATKPSGTPYAQPVDLWSLGVVLYILLCGFPPFYGDDDEQMFELIRSGSYSFPEAIDGYRTTWSGISDQAKALVRSLLTVSAAQRATAPEVLASDWLGLRGTPKGGWIGKMRDRSTSGWRASGKPGEEGAEGSPRLDRGQIDRGDAAPEKPSHPVNTDAKMVFGDENFEGKLKYSLEQKGLVSQFSRWIVDRIVKREMRILMLGLDNSGKTSILYQLKLGQPKRTVPTIGFNVETLEYKNIAFTVWDVGGQEKLRTLWRHYFAATQALIFVVDSSDRARLHESAEELHRLIKEEALENALLLVFANKQDLPGACNAAEISEEMRLYPPYISKSCYIQSCCATSGEGLHEGLDWLSSNMPDEAAGSGSGSVGKS
;
A
#
# COMPACT_ATOMS: atom_id res chain seq x y z
N CYS A 1 -7.70 23.29 -30.12
CA CYS A 1 -8.74 24.23 -29.65
C CYS A 1 -8.23 25.65 -29.91
N MET A 2 -8.65 26.29 -31.01
CA MET A 2 -8.07 27.58 -31.40
C MET A 2 -8.34 28.71 -30.39
N ALA A 3 -9.39 28.60 -29.56
CA ALA A 3 -9.70 29.58 -28.53
C ALA A 3 -8.83 29.40 -27.27
N LEU A 4 -8.71 28.16 -26.75
CA LEU A 4 -7.91 27.87 -25.56
C LEU A 4 -6.40 27.97 -25.85
N GLU A 5 -5.95 27.51 -27.02
CA GLU A 5 -4.53 27.50 -27.42
C GLU A 5 -3.94 28.90 -27.61
N LYS A 6 -4.77 29.95 -27.70
CA LYS A 6 -4.32 31.35 -27.68
C LYS A 6 -3.80 31.80 -26.32
N SER A 7 -4.35 31.21 -25.25
CA SER A 7 -4.09 31.64 -23.87
C SER A 7 -3.47 30.54 -23.01
N TYR A 8 -3.43 29.28 -23.47
CA TYR A 8 -2.87 28.16 -22.72
C TYR A 8 -2.16 27.15 -23.63
N THR A 9 -1.04 26.61 -23.17
CA THR A 9 -0.41 25.42 -23.78
C THR A 9 -0.81 24.18 -22.99
N LEU A 10 -1.38 23.17 -23.67
CA LEU A 10 -1.75 21.89 -23.06
C LEU A 10 -0.54 20.95 -22.98
N ALA A 11 -0.44 20.22 -21.88
CA ALA A 11 0.62 19.26 -21.61
C ALA A 11 0.02 17.85 -21.37
N GLU A 12 0.61 17.08 -20.46
CA GLU A 12 0.23 15.71 -20.13
C GLU A 12 -1.21 15.56 -19.59
N THR A 13 -1.74 14.35 -19.68
CA THR A 13 -3.03 13.98 -19.08
C THR A 13 -2.82 13.66 -17.60
N LEU A 14 -3.63 14.28 -16.74
CA LEU A 14 -3.64 14.03 -15.29
C LEU A 14 -4.68 12.98 -14.91
N GLY A 15 -5.80 12.92 -15.63
CA GLY A 15 -6.87 11.95 -15.38
C GLY A 15 -7.85 11.83 -16.54
N ARG A 16 -8.65 10.75 -16.54
CA ARG A 16 -9.74 10.52 -17.50
C ARG A 16 -10.99 10.07 -16.76
N GLY A 17 -12.10 10.74 -17.00
CA GLY A 17 -13.44 10.34 -16.61
C GLY A 17 -14.23 9.76 -17.78
N ARG A 18 -15.51 9.48 -17.55
CA ARG A 18 -16.41 8.86 -18.54
C ARG A 18 -16.55 9.67 -19.84
N PHE A 19 -16.67 10.99 -19.74
CA PHE A 19 -16.80 11.92 -20.88
C PHE A 19 -15.87 13.13 -20.74
N SER A 20 -14.86 13.01 -19.88
CA SER A 20 -13.98 14.11 -19.52
C SER A 20 -12.52 13.68 -19.46
N GLN A 21 -11.62 14.61 -19.79
CA GLN A 21 -10.18 14.42 -19.66
C GLN A 21 -9.58 15.61 -18.94
N VAL A 22 -8.80 15.36 -17.90
CA VAL A 22 -8.06 16.40 -17.20
C VAL A 22 -6.63 16.43 -17.73
N ARG A 23 -6.14 17.60 -18.12
CA ARG A 23 -4.78 17.80 -18.61
C ARG A 23 -4.10 18.93 -17.85
N ARG A 24 -2.80 18.84 -17.65
CA ARG A 24 -2.00 19.98 -17.21
C ARG A 24 -1.95 21.02 -18.34
N CYS A 25 -1.99 22.30 -18.00
CA CYS A 25 -1.79 23.38 -18.97
C CYS A 25 -1.02 24.55 -18.36
N THR A 26 -0.48 25.41 -19.21
CA THR A 26 0.30 26.59 -18.80
C THR A 26 -0.25 27.83 -19.47
N GLN A 27 -0.60 28.85 -18.67
CA GLN A 27 -1.15 30.12 -19.16
C GLN A 27 -0.11 30.95 -19.94
N ILE A 28 -0.56 31.59 -21.01
CA ILE A 28 0.23 32.48 -21.89
C ILE A 28 -0.51 33.83 -22.06
N PRO A 29 0.20 34.97 -21.89
CA PRO A 29 1.50 35.11 -21.25
C PRO A 29 1.38 34.93 -19.73
N GLY A 30 2.45 34.51 -19.05
CA GLY A 30 2.49 34.48 -17.58
C GLY A 30 3.01 33.18 -16.98
N GLY A 31 2.98 32.06 -17.71
CA GLY A 31 3.62 30.81 -17.29
C GLY A 31 2.98 30.12 -16.08
N ARG A 32 1.80 30.56 -15.64
CA ARG A 32 1.09 29.93 -14.50
C ARG A 32 0.68 28.51 -14.89
N SER A 33 1.04 27.53 -14.06
CA SER A 33 0.56 26.15 -14.18
C SER A 33 -0.90 26.06 -13.74
N CYS A 34 -1.71 25.37 -14.53
CA CYS A 34 -3.13 25.14 -14.30
C CYS A 34 -3.49 23.68 -14.65
N ALA A 35 -4.68 23.24 -14.24
CA ALA A 35 -5.31 22.05 -14.78
C ALA A 35 -6.48 22.45 -15.68
N VAL A 36 -6.75 21.70 -16.75
CA VAL A 36 -7.95 21.91 -17.56
C VAL A 36 -8.74 20.62 -17.68
N LYS A 37 -9.99 20.65 -17.22
CA LYS A 37 -10.97 19.58 -17.42
C LYS A 37 -11.68 19.84 -18.76
N VAL A 38 -11.46 18.94 -19.71
CA VAL A 38 -12.03 18.97 -21.05
C VAL A 38 -13.22 18.03 -21.08
N MET A 39 -14.40 18.53 -21.47
CA MET A 39 -15.60 17.74 -21.66
C MET A 39 -16.03 17.83 -23.12
N ASP A 40 -16.07 16.70 -23.82
CA ASP A 40 -16.33 16.63 -25.27
C ASP A 40 -17.76 16.18 -25.54
N LEU A 41 -18.62 17.11 -25.96
CA LEU A 41 -20.02 16.78 -26.28
C LEU A 41 -20.20 16.21 -27.68
N ASN A 42 -19.12 16.10 -28.47
CA ASN A 42 -19.16 15.42 -29.76
C ASN A 42 -18.86 13.92 -29.64
N ASP A 43 -18.68 13.40 -28.43
CA ASP A 43 -18.45 11.98 -28.21
C ASP A 43 -19.62 11.17 -28.80
N PRO A 44 -19.37 10.27 -29.78
CA PRO A 44 -20.42 9.45 -30.38
C PRO A 44 -21.20 8.61 -29.35
N GLU A 45 -20.59 8.28 -28.20
CA GLU A 45 -21.23 7.54 -27.12
C GLU A 45 -22.33 8.33 -26.40
N LEU A 46 -22.33 9.66 -26.50
CA LEU A 46 -23.37 10.51 -25.89
C LEU A 46 -24.71 10.43 -26.62
N GLY A 47 -24.71 10.18 -27.94
CA GLY A 47 -25.93 10.00 -28.75
C GLY A 47 -27.04 11.03 -28.43
N ALA A 48 -28.19 10.54 -27.94
CA ALA A 48 -29.35 11.37 -27.60
C ALA A 48 -29.22 12.16 -26.29
N SER A 49 -28.20 11.90 -25.47
CA SER A 49 -27.98 12.50 -24.14
C SER A 49 -27.13 13.78 -24.16
N ILE A 50 -26.77 14.31 -25.33
CA ILE A 50 -25.93 15.53 -25.45
C ILE A 50 -26.51 16.71 -24.66
N SER A 51 -27.82 16.93 -24.72
CA SER A 51 -28.47 18.02 -23.98
C SER A 51 -28.43 17.83 -22.46
N GLU A 52 -28.40 16.58 -21.99
CA GLU A 52 -28.27 16.25 -20.57
C GLU A 52 -26.83 16.45 -20.10
N ALA A 53 -25.86 15.94 -20.85
CA ALA A 53 -24.44 16.15 -20.59
C ALA A 53 -24.06 17.65 -20.60
N GLU A 54 -24.62 18.44 -21.51
CA GLU A 54 -24.41 19.89 -21.51
C GLU A 54 -24.98 20.55 -20.25
N ARG A 55 -26.13 20.09 -19.75
CA ARG A 55 -26.70 20.61 -18.48
C ARG A 55 -25.84 20.25 -17.28
N GLU A 56 -25.29 19.04 -17.23
CA GLU A 56 -24.37 18.61 -16.17
C GLU A 56 -23.11 19.48 -16.14
N VAL A 57 -22.50 19.72 -17.31
CA VAL A 57 -21.34 20.62 -17.46
C VAL A 57 -21.66 22.02 -16.95
N LEU A 58 -22.79 22.59 -17.36
CA LEU A 58 -23.19 23.95 -16.97
C LEU A 58 -23.52 24.04 -15.48
N ALA A 59 -24.09 22.98 -14.89
CA ALA A 59 -24.34 22.91 -13.45
C ALA A 59 -23.03 22.90 -12.65
N GLU A 60 -22.03 22.11 -13.07
CA GLU A 60 -20.70 22.10 -12.45
C GLU A 60 -20.04 23.49 -12.52
N VAL A 61 -20.06 24.14 -13.70
CA VAL A 61 -19.54 25.50 -13.88
C VAL A 61 -20.26 26.50 -12.98
N GLN A 62 -21.58 26.41 -12.87
CA GLN A 62 -22.37 27.31 -12.02
C GLN A 62 -21.99 27.16 -10.55
N VAL A 63 -21.87 25.94 -10.05
CA VAL A 63 -21.45 25.67 -8.67
C VAL A 63 -20.06 26.24 -8.42
N LEU A 64 -19.08 25.92 -9.28
CA LEU A 64 -17.70 26.38 -9.13
C LEU A 64 -17.56 27.92 -9.17
N ARG A 65 -18.41 28.62 -9.93
CA ARG A 65 -18.44 30.10 -9.94
C ARG A 65 -19.01 30.73 -8.67
N MET A 66 -19.78 29.98 -7.88
CA MET A 66 -20.44 30.48 -6.67
C MET A 66 -19.63 30.23 -5.39
N VAL A 67 -18.53 29.49 -5.49
CA VAL A 67 -17.72 29.04 -4.36
C VAL A 67 -16.33 29.67 -4.40
N SER A 68 -15.79 30.02 -3.23
CA SER A 68 -14.44 30.51 -3.05
C SER A 68 -14.04 30.18 -1.61
N HIS A 69 -13.24 29.12 -1.46
CA HIS A 69 -12.86 28.60 -0.15
C HIS A 69 -11.48 27.91 -0.27
N PRO A 70 -10.57 28.07 0.71
CA PRO A 70 -9.22 27.50 0.63
C PRO A 70 -9.17 25.98 0.51
N GLY A 71 -10.22 25.27 0.95
CA GLY A 71 -10.36 23.81 0.82
C GLY A 71 -11.17 23.36 -0.39
N ILE A 72 -11.41 24.22 -1.39
CA ILE A 72 -12.15 23.91 -2.62
C ILE A 72 -11.31 24.35 -3.81
N VAL A 73 -11.31 23.58 -4.89
CA VAL A 73 -10.62 23.94 -6.14
C VAL A 73 -11.20 25.22 -6.77
N GLU A 74 -10.31 26.12 -7.17
CA GLU A 74 -10.67 27.37 -7.84
C GLU A 74 -10.87 27.16 -9.36
N LEU A 75 -12.02 27.62 -9.87
CA LEU A 75 -12.26 27.77 -11.31
C LEU A 75 -11.74 29.12 -11.78
N LEU A 76 -10.68 29.09 -12.60
CA LEU A 76 -10.01 30.27 -13.12
C LEU A 76 -10.71 30.81 -14.38
N GLU A 77 -11.11 29.91 -15.29
CA GLU A 77 -11.70 30.29 -16.57
C GLU A 77 -12.58 29.17 -17.14
N THR A 78 -13.57 29.54 -17.97
CA THR A 78 -14.37 28.60 -18.74
C THR A 78 -14.33 28.98 -20.21
N VAL A 79 -13.99 28.04 -21.09
CA VAL A 79 -14.00 28.22 -22.55
C VAL A 79 -14.92 27.19 -23.18
N LYS A 80 -15.73 27.61 -24.15
CA LYS A 80 -16.54 26.71 -25.00
C LYS A 80 -16.06 26.86 -26.45
N ASP A 81 -15.66 25.76 -27.07
CA ASP A 81 -15.20 25.75 -28.47
C ASP A 81 -15.51 24.41 -29.13
N ASN A 82 -16.05 24.44 -30.36
CA ASN A 82 -16.30 23.26 -31.20
C ASN A 82 -16.98 22.08 -30.47
N GLY A 83 -18.06 22.34 -29.72
CA GLY A 83 -18.77 21.30 -28.98
C GLY A 83 -18.03 20.76 -27.75
N LYS A 84 -16.93 21.39 -27.33
CA LYS A 84 -16.19 21.06 -26.11
C LYS A 84 -16.27 22.18 -25.09
N TYR A 85 -16.29 21.79 -23.82
CA TYR A 85 -16.15 22.69 -22.68
C TYR A 85 -14.79 22.48 -22.02
N TYR A 86 -14.13 23.57 -21.67
CA TYR A 86 -12.83 23.60 -21.02
C TYR A 86 -12.97 24.39 -19.72
N LEU A 87 -12.83 23.70 -18.59
CA LEU A 87 -12.82 24.31 -17.27
C LEU A 87 -11.37 24.40 -16.83
N VAL A 88 -10.81 25.61 -16.83
CA VAL A 88 -9.44 25.87 -16.36
C VAL A 88 -9.51 26.05 -14.84
N LEU A 89 -8.86 25.15 -14.13
CA LEU A 89 -8.80 25.06 -12.68
C LEU A 89 -7.38 25.39 -12.20
N GLU A 90 -7.23 25.75 -10.92
CA GLU A 90 -5.91 25.81 -10.30
C GLU A 90 -5.17 24.44 -10.38
N ASP A 91 -3.85 24.47 -10.44
CA ASP A 91 -3.02 23.25 -10.47
C ASP A 91 -2.81 22.72 -9.05
N LEU A 92 -3.18 21.45 -8.84
CA LEU A 92 -2.98 20.73 -7.59
C LEU A 92 -1.96 19.62 -7.83
N SER A 93 -0.76 19.79 -7.27
CA SER A 93 0.41 18.95 -7.59
C SER A 93 0.77 17.92 -6.52
N GLY A 94 0.00 17.91 -5.42
CA GLY A 94 0.30 17.16 -4.20
C GLY A 94 -0.17 15.71 -4.15
N GLY A 95 -0.77 15.20 -5.23
CA GLY A 95 -1.47 13.92 -5.26
C GLY A 95 -2.80 13.97 -4.54
N ASP A 96 -3.63 12.96 -4.74
CA ASP A 96 -4.86 12.79 -3.98
C ASP A 96 -4.61 12.16 -2.61
N LEU A 97 -5.65 12.14 -1.76
CA LEU A 97 -5.58 11.55 -0.43
C LEU A 97 -5.34 10.06 -0.49
N PHE A 98 -5.84 9.40 -1.53
CA PHE A 98 -5.69 7.98 -1.71
C PHE A 98 -4.24 7.59 -1.96
N ASP A 99 -3.57 8.26 -2.89
CA ASP A 99 -2.14 8.09 -3.19
C ASP A 99 -1.30 8.19 -1.92
N ARG A 100 -1.64 9.13 -1.01
CA ARG A 100 -0.91 9.29 0.26
C ARG A 100 -1.17 8.15 1.24
N ILE A 101 -2.39 7.64 1.31
CA ILE A 101 -2.72 6.46 2.15
C ILE A 101 -2.02 5.23 1.59
N GLU A 102 -1.99 5.05 0.27
CA GLU A 102 -1.28 3.94 -0.36
C GLU A 102 0.22 3.99 -0.07
N GLN A 103 0.84 5.17 -0.19
CA GLN A 103 2.29 5.32 -0.04
C GLN A 103 2.78 5.30 1.41
N ASN A 104 1.97 5.77 2.36
CA ASN A 104 2.41 5.98 3.75
C ASN A 104 1.64 5.14 4.78
N GLY A 105 0.61 4.40 4.33
CA GLY A 105 -0.32 3.69 5.20
C GLY A 105 -1.37 4.60 5.86
N PRO A 106 -2.14 4.05 6.81
CA PRO A 106 -3.15 4.80 7.56
C PRO A 106 -2.55 5.97 8.35
N TYR A 107 -3.33 7.04 8.49
CA TYR A 107 -2.95 8.20 9.27
C TYR A 107 -3.10 7.93 10.76
N LYS A 108 -2.17 8.45 11.55
CA LYS A 108 -2.38 8.60 12.99
C LYS A 108 -3.41 9.67 13.25
N GLU A 109 -4.12 9.58 14.37
CA GLU A 109 -5.14 10.56 14.75
C GLU A 109 -4.62 12.00 14.80
N GLU A 110 -3.37 12.18 15.25
CA GLU A 110 -2.69 13.49 15.32
C GLU A 110 -2.56 14.17 13.96
N ASP A 111 -2.43 13.40 12.89
CA ASP A 111 -2.32 13.87 11.51
C ASP A 111 -3.68 13.88 10.79
N ALA A 112 -4.55 12.90 11.10
CA ALA A 112 -5.88 12.79 10.51
C ALA A 112 -6.80 13.94 10.95
N GLY A 113 -6.75 14.35 12.23
CA GLY A 113 -7.61 15.41 12.78
C GLY A 113 -7.53 16.74 12.00
N PRO A 114 -6.33 17.33 11.82
CA PRO A 114 -6.15 18.55 11.03
C PRO A 114 -6.61 18.43 9.57
N LEU A 115 -6.42 17.27 8.93
CA LEU A 115 -6.88 17.02 7.56
C LEU A 115 -8.40 16.96 7.48
N VAL A 116 -9.03 16.15 8.34
CA VAL A 116 -10.49 16.01 8.42
C VAL A 116 -11.14 17.36 8.72
N ARG A 117 -10.54 18.17 9.61
CA ARG A 117 -11.02 19.53 9.90
C ARG A 117 -11.04 20.41 8.66
N GLN A 118 -10.02 20.37 7.79
CA GLN A 118 -10.01 21.14 6.54
C GLN A 118 -11.14 20.70 5.60
N VAL A 119 -11.36 19.38 5.47
CA VAL A 119 -12.46 18.83 4.65
C VAL A 119 -13.82 19.25 5.20
N VAL A 120 -14.04 19.12 6.51
CA VAL A 120 -15.31 19.52 7.14
C VAL A 120 -15.59 21.01 6.99
N LEU A 121 -14.57 21.87 7.06
CA LEU A 121 -14.74 23.30 6.80
C LEU A 121 -15.19 23.59 5.37
N ALA A 122 -14.62 22.89 4.38
CA ALA A 122 -15.04 23.00 2.99
C ALA A 122 -16.48 22.51 2.78
N VAL A 123 -16.84 21.37 3.38
CA VAL A 123 -18.22 20.82 3.34
C VAL A 123 -19.21 21.77 4.02
N ASN A 124 -18.88 22.29 5.21
CA ASN A 124 -19.72 23.26 5.90
C ASN A 124 -19.99 24.50 5.04
N TYR A 125 -18.95 25.04 4.41
CA TYR A 125 -19.07 26.19 3.51
C TYR A 125 -20.02 25.91 2.33
N LEU A 126 -19.96 24.71 1.73
CA LEU A 126 -20.90 24.30 0.68
C LEU A 126 -22.32 24.21 1.22
N HIS A 127 -22.49 23.61 2.40
CA HIS A 127 -23.80 23.40 3.02
C HIS A 127 -24.47 24.72 3.41
N GLU A 128 -23.70 25.71 3.90
CA GLU A 128 -24.22 27.07 4.14
C GLU A 128 -24.74 27.75 2.87
N LYS A 129 -24.27 27.35 1.70
CA LYS A 129 -24.76 27.80 0.38
C LYS A 129 -25.86 26.93 -0.22
N GLY A 130 -26.32 25.91 0.51
CA GLY A 130 -27.29 24.94 0.00
C GLY A 130 -26.71 24.06 -1.12
N ILE A 131 -25.39 23.87 -1.18
CA ILE A 131 -24.72 23.00 -2.16
C ILE A 131 -24.37 21.68 -1.48
N VAL A 132 -24.62 20.56 -2.15
CA VAL A 132 -24.25 19.20 -1.71
C VAL A 132 -23.32 18.60 -2.75
N HIS A 133 -22.19 18.03 -2.34
CA HIS A 133 -21.17 17.52 -3.26
C HIS A 133 -21.56 16.19 -3.90
N ARG A 134 -22.08 15.24 -3.10
CA ARG A 134 -22.57 13.90 -3.48
C ARG A 134 -21.54 12.89 -4.01
N ASP A 135 -20.25 13.23 -4.01
CA ASP A 135 -19.16 12.32 -4.39
C ASP A 135 -17.86 12.61 -3.60
N ILE A 136 -17.98 12.77 -2.28
CA ILE A 136 -16.80 12.90 -1.41
C ILE A 136 -16.14 11.53 -1.27
N LYS A 137 -14.87 11.44 -1.67
CA LYS A 137 -14.05 10.24 -1.61
C LYS A 137 -12.56 10.63 -1.64
N PRO A 138 -11.63 9.73 -1.28
CA PRO A 138 -10.20 10.02 -1.26
C PRO A 138 -9.65 10.59 -2.59
N ASP A 139 -10.11 10.07 -3.73
CA ASP A 139 -9.71 10.53 -5.08
C ASP A 139 -10.08 12.00 -5.33
N ASN A 140 -11.18 12.48 -4.73
CA ASN A 140 -11.67 13.84 -4.89
C ASN A 140 -11.11 14.80 -3.80
N LEU A 141 -10.17 14.34 -2.99
CA LEU A 141 -9.50 15.14 -1.96
C LEU A 141 -8.02 15.29 -2.32
N VAL A 142 -7.66 16.38 -2.97
CA VAL A 142 -6.34 16.57 -3.59
C VAL A 142 -5.53 17.63 -2.88
N PHE A 143 -4.24 17.37 -2.67
CA PHE A 143 -3.34 18.32 -2.04
C PHE A 143 -2.82 19.36 -3.04
N ASP A 144 -2.74 20.63 -2.61
CA ASP A 144 -2.23 21.71 -3.45
C ASP A 144 -0.75 21.51 -3.85
N SER A 145 0.04 20.89 -2.97
CA SER A 145 1.46 20.62 -3.19
C SER A 145 1.94 19.35 -2.51
N ARG A 146 3.17 18.91 -2.84
CA ARG A 146 3.82 17.75 -2.20
C ARG A 146 4.41 18.06 -0.82
N GLN A 147 4.22 19.29 -0.32
CA GLN A 147 4.71 19.67 0.99
C GLN A 147 3.92 18.95 2.09
N LEU A 148 4.55 18.80 3.25
CA LEU A 148 3.98 18.06 4.38
C LEU A 148 2.82 18.81 5.03
N ASP A 149 2.84 20.13 4.97
CA ASP A 149 1.80 21.06 5.42
C ASP A 149 0.85 21.49 4.28
N ALA A 150 0.88 20.79 3.14
CA ALA A 150 0.03 21.07 2.00
C ALA A 150 -1.45 21.05 2.39
N ARG A 151 -2.22 21.96 1.79
CA ARG A 151 -3.67 22.02 2.03
C ARG A 151 -4.38 20.98 1.19
N ILE A 152 -5.36 20.34 1.80
CA ILE A 152 -6.25 19.42 1.11
C ILE A 152 -7.43 20.19 0.53
N LYS A 153 -7.78 19.90 -0.72
CA LYS A 153 -8.85 20.57 -1.46
C LYS A 153 -9.83 19.55 -2.03
N LEU A 154 -11.11 19.87 -1.92
CA LEU A 154 -12.18 19.13 -2.58
C LEU A 154 -12.22 19.52 -4.07
N ILE A 155 -12.22 18.50 -4.92
CA ILE A 155 -12.31 18.62 -6.37
C ILE A 155 -13.54 17.89 -6.91
N ASP A 156 -13.83 18.11 -8.20
CA ASP A 156 -14.85 17.44 -9.01
C ASP A 156 -16.31 17.64 -8.55
N PHE A 157 -16.90 18.73 -9.04
CA PHE A 157 -18.28 19.12 -8.73
C PHE A 157 -19.28 18.60 -9.76
N GLY A 158 -18.90 17.58 -10.57
CA GLY A 158 -19.77 17.02 -11.61
C GLY A 158 -21.07 16.41 -11.08
N TYR A 159 -21.08 15.95 -9.83
CA TYR A 159 -22.27 15.49 -9.14
C TYR A 159 -22.85 16.52 -8.17
N ALA A 160 -22.29 17.73 -8.06
CA ALA A 160 -22.80 18.70 -7.09
C ALA A 160 -24.22 19.14 -7.43
N GLY A 161 -25.01 19.46 -6.40
CA GLY A 161 -26.40 19.89 -6.58
C GLY A 161 -26.84 20.90 -5.53
N HIS A 162 -27.73 21.80 -5.93
CA HIS A 162 -28.39 22.72 -5.00
C HIS A 162 -29.56 22.03 -4.31
N CYS A 163 -29.62 22.12 -2.99
CA CYS A 163 -30.77 21.70 -2.21
C CYS A 163 -31.32 22.84 -1.35
N SER A 164 -32.62 22.78 -1.10
CA SER A 164 -33.32 23.64 -0.15
C SER A 164 -34.45 22.86 0.52
N ALA A 165 -35.09 23.42 1.54
CA ALA A 165 -36.24 22.79 2.20
C ALA A 165 -37.38 22.44 1.22
N THR A 166 -37.51 23.18 0.12
CA THR A 166 -38.54 22.96 -0.92
C THR A 166 -38.03 22.19 -2.13
N THR A 167 -36.72 21.95 -2.23
CA THR A 167 -36.09 21.37 -3.42
C THR A 167 -35.03 20.34 -2.98
N PRO A 168 -35.45 19.13 -2.61
CA PRO A 168 -34.51 18.05 -2.27
C PRO A 168 -33.88 17.44 -3.52
N LEU A 169 -32.74 16.77 -3.33
CA LEU A 169 -32.00 16.09 -4.38
C LEU A 169 -32.55 14.68 -4.60
N ARG A 170 -32.34 14.13 -5.80
CA ARG A 170 -32.90 12.86 -6.28
C ARG A 170 -31.89 12.16 -7.18
N GLY A 171 -32.10 10.86 -7.37
CA GLY A 171 -31.34 10.03 -8.29
C GLY A 171 -30.10 9.39 -7.65
N LEU A 172 -29.62 8.32 -8.28
CA LEU A 172 -28.38 7.63 -7.93
C LEU A 172 -27.20 8.41 -8.53
N CYS A 173 -26.20 8.76 -7.73
CA CYS A 173 -24.99 9.45 -8.17
C CYS A 173 -23.83 9.18 -7.21
N GLY A 174 -22.61 9.50 -7.66
CA GLY A 174 -21.39 9.28 -6.89
C GLY A 174 -20.92 7.83 -6.90
N THR A 175 -19.90 7.56 -6.09
CA THR A 175 -19.24 6.26 -6.00
C THR A 175 -19.94 5.39 -4.95
N PRO A 176 -20.42 4.17 -5.29
CA PRO A 176 -21.27 3.36 -4.39
C PRO A 176 -20.66 3.08 -3.02
N ASP A 177 -19.35 2.85 -2.94
CA ASP A 177 -18.59 2.53 -1.72
C ASP A 177 -18.66 3.65 -0.66
N TYR A 178 -18.95 4.89 -1.09
CA TYR A 178 -19.02 6.08 -0.23
C TYR A 178 -20.44 6.64 -0.11
N ALA A 179 -21.41 6.05 -0.81
CA ALA A 179 -22.77 6.56 -0.90
C ALA A 179 -23.55 6.32 0.39
N ALA A 180 -24.35 7.32 0.78
CA ALA A 180 -25.23 7.22 1.93
C ALA A 180 -26.40 6.23 1.68
N PRO A 181 -26.96 5.61 2.74
CA PRO A 181 -28.07 4.66 2.61
C PRO A 181 -29.26 5.22 1.81
N GLU A 182 -29.59 6.50 2.01
CA GLU A 182 -30.68 7.16 1.31
C GLU A 182 -30.43 7.36 -0.19
N ILE A 183 -29.17 7.46 -0.63
CA ILE A 183 -28.81 7.50 -2.07
C ILE A 183 -29.05 6.12 -2.69
N LEU A 184 -28.67 5.05 -1.99
CA LEU A 184 -28.85 3.67 -2.46
C LEU A 184 -30.31 3.26 -2.63
N THR A 185 -31.27 4.00 -2.05
CA THR A 185 -32.71 3.77 -2.32
C THR A 185 -33.10 4.03 -3.78
N TRP A 186 -32.25 4.74 -4.54
CA TRP A 186 -32.43 4.97 -5.98
C TRP A 186 -31.80 3.86 -6.83
N TYR A 187 -31.05 2.94 -6.24
CA TYR A 187 -30.51 1.79 -6.93
C TYR A 187 -31.62 0.79 -7.26
N VAL A 188 -31.64 0.30 -8.49
CA VAL A 188 -32.57 -0.72 -8.97
C VAL A 188 -31.77 -1.75 -9.74
N SER A 189 -31.81 -3.00 -9.29
CA SER A 189 -31.11 -4.12 -9.93
C SER A 189 -31.76 -4.53 -11.26
N ASP A 190 -33.07 -4.34 -11.40
CA ASP A 190 -33.83 -4.60 -12.62
C ASP A 190 -34.03 -3.33 -13.46
N LYS A 191 -33.45 -3.32 -14.67
CA LYS A 191 -33.56 -2.22 -15.64
C LYS A 191 -35.00 -1.95 -16.11
N ALA A 192 -35.94 -2.88 -15.92
CA ALA A 192 -37.35 -2.66 -16.26
C ALA A 192 -38.11 -1.83 -15.21
N THR A 193 -37.56 -1.70 -14.00
CA THR A 193 -38.23 -1.01 -12.88
C THR A 193 -37.76 0.45 -12.80
N LYS A 194 -38.72 1.38 -12.70
CA LYS A 194 -38.40 2.81 -12.53
C LYS A 194 -37.85 3.06 -11.12
N PRO A 195 -36.74 3.81 -10.97
CA PRO A 195 -36.23 4.20 -9.66
C PRO A 195 -37.26 4.99 -8.86
N SER A 196 -37.52 4.56 -7.63
CA SER A 196 -38.42 5.23 -6.68
C SER A 196 -37.71 5.46 -5.35
N GLY A 197 -36.56 6.13 -5.38
CA GLY A 197 -35.79 6.41 -4.19
C GLY A 197 -36.34 7.58 -3.37
N THR A 198 -35.83 7.69 -2.14
CA THR A 198 -36.19 8.77 -1.22
C THR A 198 -35.37 10.02 -1.54
N PRO A 199 -35.99 11.21 -1.63
CA PRO A 199 -35.24 12.44 -1.79
C PRO A 199 -34.26 12.65 -0.62
N TYR A 200 -33.11 13.25 -0.90
CA TYR A 200 -32.04 13.44 0.08
C TYR A 200 -31.48 14.87 0.02
N ALA A 201 -30.62 15.21 0.97
CA ALA A 201 -30.06 16.56 1.14
C ALA A 201 -28.61 16.48 1.64
N GLN A 202 -28.15 17.54 2.31
CA GLN A 202 -26.79 17.72 2.85
C GLN A 202 -26.20 16.54 3.63
N PRO A 203 -26.93 15.80 4.48
CA PRO A 203 -26.33 14.74 5.31
C PRO A 203 -25.59 13.64 4.54
N VAL A 204 -25.84 13.47 3.23
CA VAL A 204 -25.15 12.46 2.41
C VAL A 204 -23.64 12.69 2.37
N ASP A 205 -23.19 13.95 2.32
CA ASP A 205 -21.77 14.30 2.30
C ASP A 205 -21.07 13.91 3.61
N LEU A 206 -21.80 13.97 4.74
CA LEU A 206 -21.26 13.61 6.06
C LEU A 206 -21.15 12.09 6.22
N TRP A 207 -22.03 11.32 5.58
CA TRP A 207 -21.85 9.87 5.50
C TRP A 207 -20.57 9.53 4.74
N SER A 208 -20.39 10.11 3.54
CA SER A 208 -19.19 9.89 2.73
C SER A 208 -17.92 10.30 3.48
N LEU A 209 -17.95 11.41 4.21
CA LEU A 209 -16.86 11.79 5.11
C LEU A 209 -16.60 10.76 6.22
N GLY A 210 -17.64 10.14 6.78
CA GLY A 210 -17.50 9.05 7.76
C GLY A 210 -16.76 7.85 7.19
N VAL A 211 -17.04 7.48 5.93
CA VAL A 211 -16.33 6.42 5.20
C VAL A 211 -14.87 6.82 5.00
N VAL A 212 -14.60 8.04 4.54
CA VAL A 212 -13.23 8.56 4.37
C VAL A 212 -12.46 8.59 5.69
N LEU A 213 -13.06 9.05 6.79
CA LEU A 213 -12.44 9.07 8.11
C LEU A 213 -12.11 7.65 8.60
N TYR A 214 -13.02 6.69 8.39
CA TYR A 214 -12.77 5.29 8.73
C TYR A 214 -11.54 4.77 7.99
N ILE A 215 -11.49 4.95 6.66
CA ILE A 215 -10.36 4.54 5.81
C ILE A 215 -9.07 5.26 6.23
N LEU A 216 -9.13 6.55 6.58
CA LEU A 216 -7.96 7.29 7.02
C LEU A 216 -7.32 6.67 8.28
N LEU A 217 -8.13 6.19 9.21
CA LEU A 217 -7.66 5.68 10.51
C LEU A 217 -7.18 4.23 10.45
N CYS A 218 -7.71 3.41 9.52
CA CYS A 218 -7.38 1.98 9.48
C CYS A 218 -7.00 1.42 8.11
N GLY A 219 -7.12 2.22 7.06
CA GLY A 219 -6.74 1.89 5.68
C GLY A 219 -7.81 1.15 4.89
N PHE A 220 -8.72 0.41 5.54
CA PHE A 220 -9.76 -0.37 4.85
C PHE A 220 -11.16 0.26 4.99
N PRO A 221 -12.10 -0.01 4.06
CA PRO A 221 -13.45 0.55 4.13
C PRO A 221 -14.31 -0.08 5.24
N PRO A 222 -15.28 0.66 5.81
CA PRO A 222 -16.18 0.15 6.86
C PRO A 222 -17.19 -0.87 6.35
N PHE A 223 -17.55 -0.81 5.06
CA PHE A 223 -18.52 -1.70 4.43
C PHE A 223 -17.81 -2.50 3.34
N TYR A 224 -17.76 -3.81 3.49
CA TYR A 224 -17.11 -4.73 2.56
C TYR A 224 -17.95 -6.01 2.43
N GLY A 225 -18.32 -6.37 1.21
CA GLY A 225 -19.06 -7.59 0.89
C GLY A 225 -18.50 -8.26 -0.36
N ASP A 226 -18.82 -9.54 -0.55
CA ASP A 226 -18.32 -10.31 -1.71
C ASP A 226 -18.90 -9.78 -3.04
N ASP A 227 -20.10 -9.20 -2.97
CA ASP A 227 -20.84 -8.58 -4.06
C ASP A 227 -21.54 -7.27 -3.63
N ASP A 228 -22.06 -6.55 -4.63
CA ASP A 228 -22.70 -5.24 -4.45
C ASP A 228 -23.93 -5.30 -3.54
N GLU A 229 -24.74 -6.36 -3.62
CA GLU A 229 -25.96 -6.45 -2.83
C GLU A 229 -25.63 -6.63 -1.35
N GLN A 230 -24.65 -7.49 -1.04
CA GLN A 230 -24.14 -7.64 0.33
C GLN A 230 -23.56 -6.33 0.87
N MET A 231 -22.75 -5.63 0.07
CA MET A 231 -22.21 -4.31 0.46
C MET A 231 -23.34 -3.30 0.70
N PHE A 232 -24.35 -3.26 -0.17
CA PHE A 232 -25.50 -2.36 -0.01
C PHE A 232 -26.36 -2.73 1.20
N GLU A 233 -26.51 -4.01 1.54
CA GLU A 233 -27.17 -4.44 2.78
C GLU A 233 -26.43 -3.94 4.03
N LEU A 234 -25.10 -4.02 4.03
CA LEU A 234 -24.27 -3.47 5.12
C LEU A 234 -24.43 -1.95 5.24
N ILE A 235 -24.41 -1.24 4.12
CA ILE A 235 -24.63 0.22 4.09
C ILE A 235 -26.04 0.56 4.61
N ARG A 236 -27.09 -0.09 4.08
CA ARG A 236 -28.49 0.16 4.46
C ARG A 236 -28.76 -0.13 5.93
N SER A 237 -28.13 -1.15 6.49
CA SER A 237 -28.22 -1.49 7.91
C SER A 237 -27.29 -0.67 8.81
N GLY A 238 -26.30 0.01 8.23
CA GLY A 238 -25.22 0.66 8.98
C GLY A 238 -24.37 -0.33 9.76
N SER A 239 -24.26 -1.57 9.26
CA SER A 239 -23.52 -2.65 9.91
C SER A 239 -22.05 -2.58 9.55
N TYR A 240 -21.24 -2.03 10.46
CA TYR A 240 -19.78 -2.03 10.41
C TYR A 240 -19.24 -2.22 11.83
N SER A 241 -17.94 -2.49 11.95
CA SER A 241 -17.28 -2.68 13.25
C SER A 241 -15.92 -1.97 13.30
N PHE A 242 -15.29 -1.98 14.47
CA PHE A 242 -13.91 -1.50 14.66
C PHE A 242 -13.05 -2.71 15.05
N PRO A 243 -12.79 -3.64 14.11
CA PRO A 243 -12.23 -4.94 14.45
C PRO A 243 -10.80 -4.76 14.96
N GLU A 244 -10.47 -5.30 16.14
CA GLU A 244 -9.09 -5.28 16.64
C GLU A 244 -8.15 -6.14 15.78
N ALA A 245 -8.71 -7.13 15.09
CA ALA A 245 -8.01 -7.95 14.10
C ALA A 245 -8.93 -8.36 12.95
N ILE A 246 -8.37 -8.49 11.74
CA ILE A 246 -9.01 -9.07 10.56
C ILE A 246 -8.14 -10.24 10.13
N ASP A 247 -8.72 -11.44 9.98
CA ASP A 247 -8.02 -12.67 9.56
C ASP A 247 -6.76 -13.00 10.39
N GLY A 248 -6.81 -12.71 11.69
CA GLY A 248 -5.71 -12.93 12.63
C GLY A 248 -4.66 -11.80 12.68
N TYR A 249 -4.78 -10.78 11.83
CA TYR A 249 -3.90 -9.61 11.81
C TYR A 249 -4.48 -8.45 12.60
N ARG A 250 -3.71 -7.88 13.55
CA ARG A 250 -4.13 -6.69 14.29
C ARG A 250 -4.35 -5.51 13.34
N THR A 251 -5.45 -4.80 13.54
CA THR A 251 -5.69 -3.52 12.87
C THR A 251 -5.21 -2.36 13.74
N THR A 252 -5.19 -1.16 13.16
CA THR A 252 -4.92 0.07 13.91
C THR A 252 -5.99 0.38 14.96
N TRP A 253 -7.21 -0.18 14.87
CA TRP A 253 -8.34 0.15 15.75
C TRP A 253 -8.08 -0.13 17.24
N SER A 254 -7.15 -1.03 17.55
CA SER A 254 -6.69 -1.28 18.91
C SER A 254 -6.02 -0.06 19.56
N GLY A 255 -5.38 0.79 18.76
CA GLY A 255 -4.72 2.04 19.19
C GLY A 255 -5.55 3.31 18.95
N ILE A 256 -6.71 3.22 18.29
CA ILE A 256 -7.58 4.36 17.99
C ILE A 256 -8.49 4.70 19.17
N SER A 257 -8.55 5.99 19.51
CA SER A 257 -9.31 6.55 20.62
C SER A 257 -10.82 6.34 20.49
N ASP A 258 -11.51 6.29 21.64
CA ASP A 258 -12.98 6.21 21.67
C ASP A 258 -13.63 7.48 21.11
N GLN A 259 -12.96 8.62 21.20
CA GLN A 259 -13.39 9.90 20.63
C GLN A 259 -13.42 9.82 19.09
N ALA A 260 -12.39 9.27 18.46
CA ALA A 260 -12.37 9.04 17.01
C ALA A 260 -13.48 8.08 16.59
N LYS A 261 -13.62 6.95 17.29
CA LYS A 261 -14.68 5.96 17.04
C LYS A 261 -16.08 6.57 17.22
N ALA A 262 -16.27 7.44 18.21
CA ALA A 262 -17.53 8.15 18.44
C ALA A 262 -17.85 9.12 17.29
N LEU A 263 -16.84 9.86 16.79
CA LEU A 263 -17.03 10.73 15.63
C LEU A 263 -17.43 9.92 14.38
N VAL A 264 -16.73 8.82 14.09
CA VAL A 264 -17.09 7.91 12.99
C VAL A 264 -18.54 7.42 13.12
N ARG A 265 -18.97 7.01 14.33
CA ARG A 265 -20.36 6.60 14.57
C ARG A 265 -21.38 7.71 14.28
N SER A 266 -21.07 8.95 14.66
CA SER A 266 -21.96 10.08 14.41
C SER A 266 -22.11 10.42 12.93
N LEU A 267 -21.06 10.19 12.12
CA LEU A 267 -21.06 10.37 10.67
C LEU A 267 -21.74 9.21 9.94
N LEU A 268 -21.47 7.97 10.36
CA LEU A 268 -22.06 6.74 9.81
C LEU A 268 -23.39 6.36 10.49
N THR A 269 -24.19 7.37 10.83
CA THR A 269 -25.56 7.18 11.35
C THR A 269 -26.53 7.03 10.18
N VAL A 270 -27.24 5.90 10.11
CA VAL A 270 -28.15 5.57 8.99
C VAL A 270 -29.24 6.61 8.81
N SER A 271 -29.88 7.03 9.89
CA SER A 271 -30.90 8.09 9.83
C SER A 271 -30.26 9.44 9.52
N ALA A 272 -30.51 9.96 8.31
CA ALA A 272 -30.01 11.26 7.88
C ALA A 272 -30.40 12.41 8.81
N ALA A 273 -31.55 12.31 9.51
CA ALA A 273 -32.02 13.31 10.46
C ALA A 273 -31.33 13.25 11.84
N GLN A 274 -30.61 12.16 12.14
CA GLN A 274 -29.84 11.99 13.38
C GLN A 274 -28.33 12.01 13.12
N ARG A 275 -27.93 12.05 11.85
CA ARG A 275 -26.53 12.10 11.43
C ARG A 275 -25.94 13.46 11.75
N ALA A 276 -24.71 13.46 12.27
CA ALA A 276 -24.02 14.68 12.64
C ALA A 276 -23.89 15.63 11.44
N THR A 277 -24.14 16.91 11.67
CA THR A 277 -23.93 18.01 10.73
C THR A 277 -22.48 18.49 10.75
N ALA A 278 -22.05 19.21 9.72
CA ALA A 278 -20.68 19.74 9.67
C ALA A 278 -20.31 20.63 10.89
N PRO A 279 -21.19 21.51 11.40
CA PRO A 279 -20.92 22.26 12.64
C PRO A 279 -20.76 21.35 13.87
N GLU A 280 -21.58 20.31 14.03
CA GLU A 280 -21.48 19.36 15.14
C GLU A 280 -20.18 18.56 15.07
N VAL A 281 -19.76 18.16 13.87
CA VAL A 281 -18.46 17.50 13.64
C VAL A 281 -17.31 18.41 14.04
N LEU A 282 -17.32 19.68 13.62
CA LEU A 282 -16.29 20.67 13.99
C LEU A 282 -16.23 20.92 15.51
N ALA A 283 -17.36 20.76 16.20
CA ALA A 283 -17.46 20.91 17.65
C ALA A 283 -17.18 19.62 18.43
N SER A 284 -16.95 18.48 17.75
CA SER A 284 -16.67 17.21 18.40
C SER A 284 -15.40 17.26 19.23
N ASP A 285 -15.36 16.50 20.33
CA ASP A 285 -14.18 16.44 21.21
C ASP A 285 -12.91 16.03 20.45
N TRP A 286 -13.05 15.14 19.47
CA TRP A 286 -11.92 14.66 18.67
C TRP A 286 -11.26 15.77 17.84
N LEU A 287 -12.05 16.65 17.21
CA LEU A 287 -11.54 17.81 16.45
C LEU A 287 -11.31 19.07 17.30
N GLY A 288 -11.98 19.17 18.45
CA GLY A 288 -11.95 20.30 19.37
C GLY A 288 -10.69 20.35 20.26
N LEU A 289 -9.96 19.23 20.37
CA LEU A 289 -8.63 19.21 20.98
C LEU A 289 -7.68 20.09 20.15
N ARG A 290 -7.41 21.30 20.65
CA ARG A 290 -6.43 22.24 20.07
C ARG A 290 -5.02 21.66 20.14
N GLY A 291 -4.69 20.74 19.24
CA GLY A 291 -3.34 20.62 18.73
C GLY A 291 -3.12 21.79 17.79
N THR A 292 -2.43 22.84 18.23
CA THR A 292 -1.62 23.61 17.27
C THR A 292 -0.78 22.59 16.48
N PRO A 293 -0.66 22.68 15.15
CA PRO A 293 0.30 21.86 14.42
C PRO A 293 1.64 22.03 15.12
N LYS A 294 2.09 21.01 15.85
CA LYS A 294 3.47 20.98 16.30
C LYS A 294 4.23 20.81 14.99
N GLY A 295 4.96 21.85 14.60
CA GLY A 295 5.50 22.00 13.27
C GLY A 295 6.19 20.73 12.76
N GLY A 296 5.99 20.47 11.47
CA GLY A 296 6.66 19.39 10.75
C GLY A 296 6.20 18.01 11.17
N TRP A 297 5.82 17.21 10.19
CA TRP A 297 5.89 15.75 10.29
C TRP A 297 7.10 15.29 11.11
N ILE A 298 6.86 14.67 12.27
CA ILE A 298 7.84 13.80 12.94
C ILE A 298 7.37 12.36 12.73
N GLY A 299 7.29 11.97 11.46
CA GLY A 299 7.65 10.60 11.08
C GLY A 299 9.17 10.51 11.21
N LYS A 300 9.68 9.67 12.10
CA LYS A 300 11.12 9.51 12.36
C LYS A 300 11.91 9.22 11.06
N MET A 301 12.43 10.26 10.43
CA MET A 301 13.67 10.14 9.66
C MET A 301 14.80 10.04 10.68
N ARG A 302 15.52 8.91 10.66
CA ARG A 302 16.86 8.82 11.25
C ARG A 302 17.74 9.82 10.50
N ASP A 303 17.96 10.97 11.12
CA ASP A 303 18.92 11.95 10.65
C ASP A 303 20.33 11.33 10.70
N ARG A 304 20.99 11.29 9.54
CA ARG A 304 22.45 11.16 9.46
C ARG A 304 22.98 12.49 8.96
N SER A 305 23.11 13.39 9.92
CA SER A 305 24.01 14.54 9.99
C SER A 305 24.89 14.78 8.75
N THR A 306 24.54 15.82 8.00
CA THR A 306 25.50 16.64 7.25
C THR A 306 26.11 17.67 8.20
N SER A 307 27.16 17.30 8.93
CA SER A 307 27.99 18.28 9.63
C SER A 307 29.07 18.85 8.70
N GLY A 308 28.76 20.06 8.19
CA GLY A 308 29.66 21.19 7.93
C GLY A 308 31.08 20.95 7.42
N TRP A 309 31.34 21.39 6.18
CA TRP A 309 32.66 21.87 5.76
C TRP A 309 32.58 23.36 5.46
N ARG A 310 33.21 24.17 6.33
CA ARG A 310 33.69 25.52 6.01
C ARG A 310 35.06 25.40 5.35
N ALA A 311 35.29 26.19 4.31
CA ALA A 311 36.58 26.31 3.65
C ALA A 311 37.59 27.11 4.51
N SER A 312 38.80 26.56 4.69
CA SER A 312 40.07 27.31 4.69
C SER A 312 41.29 26.39 4.89
N GLY A 313 42.27 26.44 3.96
CA GLY A 313 43.71 26.24 4.26
C GLY A 313 44.34 24.85 4.05
N LYS A 314 45.34 24.77 3.15
CA LYS A 314 46.35 23.70 2.90
C LYS A 314 47.59 23.83 3.84
N PRO A 315 48.71 23.04 3.75
CA PRO A 315 48.99 21.63 3.30
C PRO A 315 49.99 20.82 4.21
N GLY A 316 50.28 19.56 3.82
CA GLY A 316 51.46 18.71 4.23
C GLY A 316 51.05 17.42 4.98
N GLU A 317 51.70 16.26 4.96
CA GLU A 317 52.85 15.62 4.29
C GLU A 317 52.82 14.11 4.70
N GLU A 318 53.27 13.21 3.81
CA GLU A 318 53.97 11.90 3.99
C GLU A 318 53.57 10.76 4.98
N GLY A 319 53.83 9.51 4.51
CA GLY A 319 54.23 8.31 5.29
C GLY A 319 53.15 7.23 5.51
N ALA A 320 53.08 6.08 4.84
CA ALA A 320 53.98 4.90 4.75
C ALA A 320 53.87 3.88 5.91
N GLU A 321 53.67 2.60 5.51
CA GLU A 321 53.95 1.33 6.24
C GLU A 321 53.09 0.99 7.48
N GLY A 322 52.73 -0.25 7.82
CA GLY A 322 53.06 -1.58 7.33
C GLY A 322 52.29 -2.64 8.15
N SER A 323 52.04 -3.81 7.57
CA SER A 323 51.52 -4.99 8.29
C SER A 323 52.55 -5.55 9.28
N PRO A 324 52.12 -6.41 10.22
CA PRO A 324 52.64 -7.78 10.15
C PRO A 324 51.62 -8.89 10.46
N ARG A 325 52.01 -10.07 9.99
CA ARG A 325 51.36 -11.40 10.01
C ARG A 325 51.65 -12.18 11.31
N LEU A 326 51.03 -13.37 11.35
CA LEU A 326 51.33 -14.63 12.05
C LEU A 326 50.48 -14.83 13.32
N ASP A 327 49.95 -16.01 13.65
CA ASP A 327 50.48 -17.35 13.38
C ASP A 327 49.42 -18.46 13.41
N ARG A 328 49.76 -19.63 12.84
CA ARG A 328 48.97 -20.88 12.84
C ARG A 328 49.23 -21.69 14.12
N GLY A 329 48.23 -22.43 14.60
CA GLY A 329 48.36 -23.45 15.65
C GLY A 329 47.40 -24.63 15.43
N GLN A 330 47.95 -25.85 15.50
CA GLN A 330 47.39 -27.14 15.09
C GLN A 330 46.46 -27.84 16.12
N ILE A 331 45.47 -28.58 15.58
CA ILE A 331 45.08 -30.00 15.79
C ILE A 331 44.87 -30.54 17.24
N ASP A 332 43.69 -31.11 17.51
CA ASP A 332 43.61 -32.49 18.02
C ASP A 332 42.29 -33.22 17.68
N ARG A 333 42.38 -34.52 17.38
CA ARG A 333 41.26 -35.44 17.08
C ARG A 333 41.10 -36.41 18.26
N GLY A 334 39.86 -36.65 18.68
CA GLY A 334 39.53 -37.71 19.63
C GLY A 334 38.23 -38.40 19.26
N ASP A 335 38.33 -39.69 18.92
CA ASP A 335 37.23 -40.59 18.55
C ASP A 335 36.42 -41.05 19.77
N ALA A 336 35.08 -41.05 19.66
CA ALA A 336 34.19 -41.97 20.38
C ALA A 336 32.83 -42.07 19.65
N ALA A 337 32.45 -43.29 19.28
CA ALA A 337 31.20 -43.63 18.58
C ALA A 337 29.97 -43.63 19.52
N PRO A 338 28.74 -43.42 19.01
CA PRO A 338 27.55 -43.20 19.83
C PRO A 338 26.69 -44.46 20.06
N GLU A 339 26.05 -44.53 21.23
CA GLU A 339 24.93 -45.44 21.52
C GLU A 339 23.58 -44.80 21.12
N LYS A 340 22.73 -45.59 20.44
CA LYS A 340 21.28 -45.36 20.19
C LYS A 340 20.47 -45.92 21.37
N PRO A 341 19.26 -45.44 21.74
CA PRO A 341 18.02 -45.61 20.92
C PRO A 341 16.99 -44.46 21.14
N SER A 342 15.73 -44.38 20.69
CA SER A 342 14.69 -45.34 20.23
C SER A 342 13.48 -44.59 19.62
N HIS A 343 13.03 -45.03 18.43
CA HIS A 343 11.64 -44.96 17.85
C HIS A 343 11.06 -43.61 17.36
N PRO A 344 10.10 -43.61 16.40
CA PRO A 344 10.36 -43.66 14.97
C PRO A 344 9.72 -42.48 14.19
N VAL A 345 10.31 -42.18 13.04
CA VAL A 345 9.76 -41.26 12.04
C VAL A 345 8.51 -41.88 11.41
N ASN A 346 7.39 -41.16 11.41
CA ASN A 346 6.19 -41.52 10.69
C ASN A 346 6.27 -40.94 9.27
N THR A 347 6.59 -41.81 8.31
CA THR A 347 6.37 -41.62 6.88
C THR A 347 5.09 -42.36 6.52
N ASP A 348 4.01 -41.67 6.17
CA ASP A 348 3.06 -42.15 5.16
C ASP A 348 2.03 -41.08 4.79
N ALA A 349 1.97 -40.82 3.48
CA ALA A 349 1.02 -39.96 2.82
C ALA A 349 -0.33 -40.66 2.63
N LYS A 350 -1.42 -39.88 2.56
CA LYS A 350 -2.62 -40.26 1.79
C LYS A 350 -3.15 -39.08 1.00
N MET A 351 -3.16 -39.24 -0.32
CA MET A 351 -3.95 -38.46 -1.25
C MET A 351 -5.44 -38.79 -1.11
N VAL A 352 -6.30 -37.78 -1.32
CA VAL A 352 -7.68 -37.93 -1.82
C VAL A 352 -7.86 -36.89 -2.93
N PHE A 353 -8.23 -37.36 -4.13
CA PHE A 353 -8.57 -36.56 -5.30
C PHE A 353 -10.06 -36.15 -5.31
N GLY A 354 -10.37 -35.04 -5.97
CA GLY A 354 -11.70 -34.58 -6.40
C GLY A 354 -11.86 -33.07 -6.12
N ASP A 355 -12.03 -32.16 -7.08
CA ASP A 355 -12.59 -32.26 -8.42
C ASP A 355 -11.93 -31.23 -9.35
N GLU A 356 -11.58 -31.66 -10.55
CA GLU A 356 -11.13 -30.83 -11.67
C GLU A 356 -12.32 -30.05 -12.25
N ASN A 357 -12.55 -28.79 -11.85
CA ASN A 357 -13.25 -27.79 -12.70
C ASN A 357 -13.29 -26.34 -12.17
N PHE A 358 -12.45 -25.96 -11.20
CA PHE A 358 -12.59 -24.64 -10.58
C PHE A 358 -11.94 -23.50 -11.39
N GLU A 359 -10.84 -23.76 -12.11
CA GLU A 359 -10.10 -22.71 -12.83
C GLU A 359 -10.73 -22.31 -14.18
N GLY A 360 -11.44 -23.24 -14.84
CA GLY A 360 -12.11 -22.98 -16.12
C GLY A 360 -13.39 -22.12 -15.97
N LYS A 361 -14.08 -22.20 -14.83
CA LYS A 361 -15.27 -21.39 -14.53
C LYS A 361 -14.93 -20.02 -13.95
N LEU A 362 -13.76 -19.87 -13.33
CA LEU A 362 -13.30 -18.57 -12.81
C LEU A 362 -12.92 -17.61 -13.94
N LYS A 363 -12.25 -18.11 -15.00
CA LYS A 363 -11.80 -17.26 -16.12
C LYS A 363 -12.91 -16.79 -17.05
N TYR A 364 -14.03 -17.53 -17.15
CA TYR A 364 -15.15 -17.15 -18.03
C TYR A 364 -16.25 -16.32 -17.34
N SER A 365 -16.17 -16.13 -16.01
CA SER A 365 -17.12 -15.30 -15.25
C SER A 365 -16.54 -13.93 -14.84
N LEU A 366 -15.36 -13.55 -15.34
CA LEU A 366 -14.65 -12.32 -14.95
C LEU A 366 -14.70 -11.18 -15.98
N GLU A 367 -15.32 -11.39 -17.15
CA GLU A 367 -15.45 -10.34 -18.18
C GLU A 367 -16.85 -9.71 -18.29
N GLN A 368 -17.85 -10.15 -17.51
CA GLN A 368 -19.25 -9.68 -17.66
C GLN A 368 -20.03 -9.37 -16.37
N LYS A 369 -19.39 -9.17 -15.21
CA LYS A 369 -20.10 -8.75 -14.00
C LYS A 369 -19.47 -7.51 -13.40
N GLY A 370 -20.11 -6.38 -13.70
CA GLY A 370 -19.69 -5.05 -13.31
C GLY A 370 -19.70 -4.83 -11.80
N LEU A 371 -18.72 -4.02 -11.40
CA LEU A 371 -18.86 -2.91 -10.46
C LEU A 371 -19.02 -3.18 -8.96
N VAL A 372 -18.38 -4.24 -8.45
CA VAL A 372 -17.58 -4.05 -7.22
C VAL A 372 -16.42 -3.15 -7.61
N SER A 373 -16.17 -2.04 -6.90
CA SER A 373 -15.01 -1.20 -7.21
C SER A 373 -13.76 -2.08 -7.05
N GLN A 374 -13.00 -2.26 -8.14
CA GLN A 374 -11.72 -3.00 -8.11
C GLN A 374 -10.81 -2.45 -6.98
N PHE A 375 -11.03 -1.19 -6.65
CA PHE A 375 -10.47 -0.41 -5.56
C PHE A 375 -10.71 -1.00 -4.16
N SER A 376 -11.93 -1.39 -3.76
CA SER A 376 -12.19 -1.92 -2.41
C SER A 376 -11.51 -3.26 -2.13
N ARG A 377 -11.47 -4.17 -3.12
CA ARG A 377 -10.68 -5.43 -3.01
C ARG A 377 -9.19 -5.16 -3.04
N TRP A 378 -8.75 -4.26 -3.92
CA TRP A 378 -7.34 -3.87 -4.05
C TRP A 378 -6.78 -3.22 -2.78
N ILE A 379 -7.57 -2.41 -2.06
CA ILE A 379 -7.16 -1.78 -0.78
C ILE A 379 -6.93 -2.83 0.30
N VAL A 380 -7.88 -3.75 0.48
CA VAL A 380 -7.77 -4.85 1.45
C VAL A 380 -6.55 -5.71 1.13
N ASP A 381 -6.35 -6.07 -0.14
CA ASP A 381 -5.20 -6.87 -0.60
C ASP A 381 -3.85 -6.17 -0.42
N ARG A 382 -3.81 -4.84 -0.35
CA ARG A 382 -2.57 -4.04 -0.40
C ARG A 382 -2.20 -3.41 0.94
N ILE A 383 -3.16 -3.14 1.83
CA ILE A 383 -2.96 -2.59 3.18
C ILE A 383 -2.74 -3.67 4.24
N VAL A 384 -3.18 -4.91 3.98
CA VAL A 384 -2.83 -6.08 4.81
C VAL A 384 -1.38 -6.56 4.54
N LYS A 385 -0.64 -5.92 3.62
CA LYS A 385 0.74 -6.29 3.29
C LYS A 385 1.71 -5.82 4.37
N ARG A 386 2.45 -6.77 4.95
CA ARG A 386 3.59 -6.48 5.84
C ARG A 386 4.81 -6.21 4.96
N GLU A 387 5.37 -5.00 5.01
CA GLU A 387 6.68 -4.73 4.41
C GLU A 387 7.77 -5.42 5.24
N MET A 388 8.51 -6.33 4.61
CA MET A 388 9.54 -7.12 5.27
C MET A 388 10.88 -6.93 4.59
N ARG A 389 11.93 -6.62 5.37
CA ARG A 389 13.29 -6.58 4.84
C ARG A 389 13.91 -7.96 4.97
N ILE A 390 13.96 -8.65 3.84
CA ILE A 390 14.49 -10.00 3.73
C ILE A 390 15.73 -9.97 2.86
N LEU A 391 16.83 -10.54 3.34
CA LEU A 391 18.10 -10.56 2.63
C LEU A 391 18.32 -11.95 2.02
N MET A 392 18.59 -12.06 0.71
CA MET A 392 18.91 -13.33 0.04
C MET A 392 20.40 -13.43 -0.28
N LEU A 393 21.12 -14.35 0.35
CA LEU A 393 22.57 -14.55 0.20
C LEU A 393 22.91 -16.00 -0.17
N GLY A 394 24.19 -16.26 -0.48
CA GLY A 394 24.70 -17.56 -0.89
C GLY A 394 25.90 -17.42 -1.83
N LEU A 395 26.66 -18.49 -2.02
CA LEU A 395 27.84 -18.49 -2.90
C LEU A 395 27.47 -18.16 -4.35
N ASP A 396 28.45 -17.79 -5.16
CA ASP A 396 28.27 -17.61 -6.59
C ASP A 396 27.77 -18.92 -7.24
N ASN A 397 26.93 -18.77 -8.27
CA ASN A 397 26.31 -19.89 -8.97
C ASN A 397 25.31 -20.74 -8.15
N SER A 398 24.96 -20.37 -6.91
CA SER A 398 23.98 -21.12 -6.09
C SER A 398 22.54 -21.04 -6.59
N GLY A 399 22.24 -20.12 -7.50
CA GLY A 399 20.93 -19.96 -8.13
C GLY A 399 20.02 -18.89 -7.51
N LYS A 400 20.56 -17.98 -6.70
CA LYS A 400 19.83 -16.82 -6.14
C LYS A 400 19.03 -16.06 -7.21
N THR A 401 19.68 -15.61 -8.28
CA THR A 401 19.06 -14.87 -9.39
C THR A 401 18.01 -15.72 -10.12
N SER A 402 18.21 -17.03 -10.20
CA SER A 402 17.25 -17.95 -10.83
C SER A 402 15.99 -18.10 -9.97
N ILE A 403 16.13 -18.26 -8.64
CA ILE A 403 15.01 -18.28 -7.69
C ILE A 403 14.23 -16.97 -7.76
N LEU A 404 14.93 -15.84 -7.77
CA LEU A 404 14.35 -14.50 -7.93
C LEU A 404 13.47 -14.42 -9.19
N TYR A 405 13.99 -14.82 -10.35
CA TYR A 405 13.23 -14.74 -11.59
C TYR A 405 12.06 -15.74 -11.64
N GLN A 406 12.22 -16.93 -11.08
CA GLN A 406 11.15 -17.91 -11.02
C GLN A 406 9.97 -17.41 -10.19
N LEU A 407 10.25 -16.80 -9.04
CA LEU A 407 9.23 -16.17 -8.20
C LEU A 407 8.59 -14.93 -8.87
N LYS A 408 9.34 -14.20 -9.70
CA LYS A 408 8.86 -12.95 -10.34
C LYS A 408 8.04 -13.18 -11.61
N LEU A 409 8.42 -14.15 -12.44
CA LEU A 409 7.95 -14.25 -13.82
C LEU A 409 7.25 -15.58 -14.12
N GLY A 410 7.26 -16.54 -13.19
CA GLY A 410 6.68 -17.88 -13.37
C GLY A 410 7.34 -18.69 -14.50
N GLN A 411 8.49 -18.26 -15.02
CA GLN A 411 9.23 -18.94 -16.09
C GLN A 411 10.76 -18.83 -15.87
N PRO A 412 11.53 -19.92 -16.11
CA PRO A 412 12.97 -19.90 -15.99
C PRO A 412 13.60 -19.10 -17.15
N LYS A 413 14.35 -18.04 -16.82
CA LYS A 413 15.13 -17.26 -17.79
C LYS A 413 16.59 -17.71 -17.77
N ARG A 414 17.21 -17.89 -18.95
CA ARG A 414 18.65 -18.17 -19.05
C ARG A 414 19.43 -16.95 -18.53
N THR A 415 20.01 -17.06 -17.33
CA THR A 415 20.73 -15.96 -16.69
C THR A 415 22.17 -15.88 -17.22
N VAL A 416 22.59 -14.68 -17.59
CA VAL A 416 24.02 -14.33 -17.72
C VAL A 416 24.53 -14.00 -16.31
N PRO A 417 25.74 -14.44 -15.88
CA PRO A 417 26.26 -14.10 -14.56
C PRO A 417 26.25 -12.59 -14.34
N THR A 418 25.61 -12.13 -13.27
CA THR A 418 25.47 -10.70 -12.94
C THR A 418 26.85 -10.09 -12.68
N ILE A 419 27.25 -9.10 -13.48
CA ILE A 419 28.40 -8.22 -13.21
C ILE A 419 27.84 -6.97 -12.53
N GLY A 420 27.89 -6.89 -11.20
CA GLY A 420 27.50 -5.69 -10.43
C GLY A 420 26.43 -5.91 -9.36
N PHE A 421 25.74 -4.84 -8.98
CA PHE A 421 24.67 -4.78 -7.96
C PHE A 421 23.31 -4.72 -8.65
N ASN A 422 22.38 -5.63 -8.32
CA ASN A 422 20.98 -5.50 -8.71
C ASN A 422 20.08 -5.64 -7.48
N VAL A 423 19.16 -4.69 -7.31
CA VAL A 423 18.21 -4.63 -6.19
C VAL A 423 16.84 -4.76 -6.80
N GLU A 424 16.16 -5.87 -6.51
CA GLU A 424 14.79 -6.06 -6.99
C GLU A 424 13.87 -6.32 -5.81
N THR A 425 12.83 -5.51 -5.69
CA THR A 425 11.72 -5.79 -4.79
C THR A 425 10.76 -6.77 -5.47
N LEU A 426 10.46 -7.88 -4.80
CA LEU A 426 9.44 -8.86 -5.20
C LEU A 426 8.25 -8.82 -4.26
N GLU A 427 7.08 -9.19 -4.77
CA GLU A 427 5.89 -9.44 -3.99
C GLU A 427 5.55 -10.94 -4.07
N TYR A 428 5.41 -11.59 -2.92
CA TYR A 428 4.88 -12.96 -2.84
C TYR A 428 3.86 -13.02 -1.69
N LYS A 429 2.60 -13.32 -2.05
CA LYS A 429 1.44 -13.21 -1.15
C LYS A 429 1.40 -11.83 -0.47
N ASN A 430 1.39 -11.78 0.86
CA ASN A 430 1.30 -10.54 1.66
C ASN A 430 2.66 -10.01 2.11
N ILE A 431 3.76 -10.47 1.48
CA ILE A 431 5.14 -10.11 1.84
C ILE A 431 5.83 -9.46 0.64
N ALA A 432 6.40 -8.27 0.87
CA ALA A 432 7.36 -7.66 -0.03
C ALA A 432 8.79 -8.07 0.38
N PHE A 433 9.62 -8.54 -0.56
CA PHE A 433 11.01 -8.96 -0.33
C PHE A 433 11.94 -8.06 -1.11
N THR A 434 12.96 -7.45 -0.49
CA THR A 434 14.04 -6.76 -1.23
C THR A 434 15.18 -7.74 -1.49
N VAL A 435 15.23 -8.30 -2.69
CA VAL A 435 16.28 -9.25 -3.08
C VAL A 435 17.47 -8.47 -3.62
N TRP A 436 18.62 -8.63 -2.96
CA TRP A 436 19.89 -8.04 -3.40
C TRP A 436 20.72 -9.13 -4.09
N ASP A 437 20.77 -9.10 -5.42
CA ASP A 437 21.67 -9.95 -6.21
C ASP A 437 23.09 -9.39 -6.08
N VAL A 438 23.76 -9.74 -4.99
CA VAL A 438 25.18 -9.47 -4.80
C VAL A 438 25.95 -10.70 -5.25
N GLY A 439 26.77 -10.53 -6.29
CA GLY A 439 27.65 -11.58 -6.81
C GLY A 439 28.46 -12.22 -5.67
N GLY A 440 28.38 -13.55 -5.54
CA GLY A 440 28.98 -14.31 -4.44
C GLY A 440 30.49 -14.47 -4.49
N GLN A 441 31.22 -13.64 -5.25
CA GLN A 441 32.68 -13.64 -5.29
C GLN A 441 33.24 -13.07 -3.98
N GLU A 442 34.28 -13.72 -3.45
CA GLU A 442 34.92 -13.43 -2.15
C GLU A 442 35.19 -11.93 -1.91
N LYS A 443 35.62 -11.19 -2.95
CA LYS A 443 35.91 -9.75 -2.88
C LYS A 443 34.68 -8.84 -2.67
N LEU A 444 33.48 -9.30 -2.98
CA LEU A 444 32.23 -8.53 -2.87
C LEU A 444 31.45 -8.86 -1.59
N ARG A 445 31.77 -9.95 -0.90
CA ARG A 445 31.06 -10.40 0.32
C ARG A 445 31.23 -9.44 1.50
N THR A 446 32.31 -8.66 1.55
CA THR A 446 32.54 -7.62 2.57
C THR A 446 31.47 -6.51 2.55
N LEU A 447 30.79 -6.31 1.41
CA LEU A 447 29.76 -5.30 1.25
C LEU A 447 28.41 -5.71 1.84
N TRP A 448 28.20 -7.00 2.14
CA TRP A 448 26.94 -7.49 2.74
C TRP A 448 26.60 -6.81 4.06
N ARG A 449 27.62 -6.41 4.84
CA ARG A 449 27.44 -5.79 6.16
C ARG A 449 26.67 -4.47 6.12
N HIS A 450 26.70 -3.76 4.99
CA HIS A 450 25.92 -2.52 4.81
C HIS A 450 24.40 -2.76 4.79
N TYR A 451 23.97 -4.01 4.63
CA TYR A 451 22.57 -4.37 4.41
C TYR A 451 21.92 -5.12 5.57
N PHE A 452 22.65 -5.44 6.64
CA PHE A 452 22.11 -6.23 7.75
C PHE A 452 21.09 -5.46 8.61
N ALA A 453 21.27 -4.15 8.76
CA ALA A 453 20.43 -3.34 9.65
C ALA A 453 18.93 -3.50 9.32
N ALA A 454 18.12 -3.80 10.34
CA ALA A 454 16.68 -4.00 10.22
C ALA A 454 16.25 -5.14 9.27
N THR A 455 17.13 -6.11 8.98
CA THR A 455 16.74 -7.34 8.25
C THR A 455 15.99 -8.27 9.20
N GLN A 456 14.75 -8.62 8.88
CA GLN A 456 13.91 -9.51 9.69
C GLN A 456 14.07 -10.99 9.33
N ALA A 457 14.50 -11.32 8.11
CA ALA A 457 14.85 -12.69 7.74
C ALA A 457 16.01 -12.75 6.74
N LEU A 458 16.79 -13.82 6.83
CA LEU A 458 17.87 -14.18 5.92
C LEU A 458 17.46 -15.44 5.15
N ILE A 459 17.41 -15.35 3.82
CA ILE A 459 17.33 -16.50 2.91
C ILE A 459 18.74 -16.83 2.46
N PHE A 460 19.23 -18.04 2.73
CA PHE A 460 20.53 -18.50 2.29
C PHE A 460 20.39 -19.63 1.25
N VAL A 461 20.89 -19.39 0.04
CA VAL A 461 20.73 -20.31 -1.10
C VAL A 461 21.98 -21.15 -1.29
N VAL A 462 21.82 -22.47 -1.19
CA VAL A 462 22.88 -23.48 -1.30
C VAL A 462 22.74 -24.23 -2.62
N ASP A 463 23.85 -24.39 -3.34
CA ASP A 463 23.92 -25.30 -4.48
C ASP A 463 24.04 -26.73 -3.98
N SER A 464 22.95 -27.50 -4.06
CA SER A 464 22.93 -28.88 -3.56
C SER A 464 23.76 -29.84 -4.41
N SER A 465 24.04 -29.47 -5.67
CA SER A 465 24.85 -30.30 -6.58
C SER A 465 26.36 -30.10 -6.40
N ASP A 466 26.77 -29.00 -5.75
CA ASP A 466 28.17 -28.63 -5.60
C ASP A 466 28.75 -29.07 -4.25
N ARG A 467 28.95 -30.38 -4.11
CA ARG A 467 29.50 -30.98 -2.88
C ARG A 467 30.87 -30.42 -2.49
N ALA A 468 31.67 -29.97 -3.46
CA ALA A 468 33.02 -29.45 -3.22
C ALA A 468 33.01 -28.10 -2.48
N ARG A 469 31.96 -27.28 -2.69
CA ARG A 469 31.83 -25.96 -2.07
C ARG A 469 30.83 -25.90 -0.91
N LEU A 470 30.25 -27.04 -0.50
CA LEU A 470 29.35 -27.09 0.67
C LEU A 470 30.04 -26.62 1.94
N HIS A 471 31.31 -26.96 2.14
CA HIS A 471 32.07 -26.51 3.29
C HIS A 471 32.26 -24.98 3.31
N GLU A 472 32.65 -24.39 2.18
CA GLU A 472 32.76 -22.93 2.03
C GLU A 472 31.42 -22.24 2.29
N SER A 473 30.34 -22.82 1.76
CA SER A 473 28.97 -22.34 1.95
C SER A 473 28.56 -22.35 3.42
N ALA A 474 28.93 -23.41 4.15
CA ALA A 474 28.69 -23.55 5.58
C ALA A 474 29.46 -22.49 6.38
N GLU A 475 30.77 -22.33 6.13
CA GLU A 475 31.59 -21.31 6.81
C GLU A 475 31.01 -19.91 6.64
N GLU A 476 30.47 -19.62 5.45
CA GLU A 476 29.91 -18.31 5.14
C GLU A 476 28.57 -18.06 5.82
N LEU A 477 27.69 -19.06 5.86
CA LEU A 477 26.46 -19.00 6.65
C LEU A 477 26.78 -18.79 8.13
N HIS A 478 27.74 -19.55 8.67
CA HIS A 478 28.17 -19.44 10.07
C HIS A 478 28.80 -18.09 10.39
N ARG A 479 29.42 -17.41 9.41
CA ARG A 479 29.88 -16.03 9.57
C ARG A 479 28.71 -15.05 9.63
N LEU A 480 27.72 -15.21 8.75
CA LEU A 480 26.53 -14.35 8.69
C LEU A 480 25.68 -14.43 9.96
N ILE A 481 25.44 -15.64 10.49
CA ILE A 481 24.58 -15.78 11.67
C ILE A 481 25.19 -15.21 12.95
N LYS A 482 26.52 -15.01 12.98
CA LYS A 482 27.26 -14.38 14.08
C LYS A 482 27.25 -12.85 14.03
N GLU A 483 26.73 -12.26 12.96
CA GLU A 483 26.61 -10.81 12.86
C GLU A 483 25.48 -10.32 13.78
N GLU A 484 25.80 -9.42 14.70
CA GLU A 484 24.87 -8.86 15.70
C GLU A 484 23.61 -8.26 15.03
N ALA A 485 23.79 -7.61 13.88
CA ALA A 485 22.70 -7.02 13.11
C ALA A 485 21.70 -8.04 12.54
N LEU A 486 22.04 -9.34 12.52
CA LEU A 486 21.19 -10.44 12.07
C LEU A 486 20.79 -11.38 13.21
N GLU A 487 21.10 -11.05 14.46
CA GLU A 487 20.86 -11.93 15.62
C GLU A 487 19.40 -12.40 15.71
N ASN A 488 18.46 -11.47 15.56
CA ASN A 488 17.01 -11.71 15.64
C ASN A 488 16.35 -12.07 14.30
N ALA A 489 17.11 -12.20 13.22
CA ALA A 489 16.55 -12.54 11.91
C ALA A 489 16.22 -14.04 11.82
N LEU A 490 15.06 -14.39 11.26
CA LEU A 490 14.76 -15.77 10.88
C LEU A 490 15.75 -16.27 9.82
N LEU A 491 16.06 -17.56 9.82
CA LEU A 491 16.92 -18.18 8.81
C LEU A 491 16.13 -19.19 7.97
N LEU A 492 16.01 -18.93 6.67
CA LEU A 492 15.54 -19.89 5.68
C LEU A 492 16.72 -20.34 4.81
N VAL A 493 16.95 -21.63 4.69
CA VAL A 493 17.97 -22.21 3.80
C VAL A 493 17.28 -22.90 2.63
N PHE A 494 17.55 -22.45 1.41
CA PHE A 494 17.12 -23.15 0.20
C PHE A 494 18.21 -24.12 -0.26
N ALA A 495 17.91 -25.41 -0.18
CA ALA A 495 18.70 -26.47 -0.80
C ALA A 495 18.32 -26.56 -2.28
N ASN A 496 18.94 -25.71 -3.10
CA ASN A 496 18.57 -25.49 -4.50
C ASN A 496 19.25 -26.48 -5.45
N LYS A 497 18.71 -26.63 -6.67
CA LYS A 497 19.17 -27.53 -7.74
C LYS A 497 18.96 -29.02 -7.45
N GLN A 498 17.85 -29.34 -6.79
CA GLN A 498 17.45 -30.73 -6.52
C GLN A 498 17.13 -31.53 -7.80
N ASP A 499 16.99 -30.85 -8.94
CA ASP A 499 16.82 -31.44 -10.26
C ASP A 499 18.09 -32.09 -10.82
N LEU A 500 19.26 -31.77 -10.27
CA LEU A 500 20.54 -32.26 -10.78
C LEU A 500 20.95 -33.61 -10.14
N PRO A 501 21.54 -34.53 -10.94
CA PRO A 501 21.97 -35.82 -10.42
C PRO A 501 23.07 -35.67 -9.37
N GLY A 502 22.92 -36.36 -8.25
CA GLY A 502 23.88 -36.35 -7.15
C GLY A 502 23.74 -35.16 -6.19
N ALA A 503 22.70 -34.32 -6.36
CA ALA A 503 22.37 -33.25 -5.42
C ALA A 503 22.13 -33.80 -4.01
N CYS A 504 22.73 -33.15 -3.00
CA CYS A 504 22.45 -33.44 -1.61
C CYS A 504 21.00 -33.08 -1.26
N ASN A 505 20.29 -33.95 -0.58
CA ASN A 505 18.97 -33.61 -0.06
C ASN A 505 19.09 -32.63 1.14
N ALA A 506 17.96 -32.07 1.57
CA ALA A 506 17.93 -31.12 2.69
C ALA A 506 18.51 -31.69 4.00
N ALA A 507 18.38 -32.99 4.28
CA ALA A 507 18.93 -33.59 5.49
C ALA A 507 20.47 -33.66 5.44
N GLU A 508 21.03 -34.07 4.30
CA GLU A 508 22.49 -34.08 4.08
C GLU A 508 23.08 -32.66 4.19
N ILE A 509 22.41 -31.66 3.62
CA ILE A 509 22.84 -30.25 3.72
C ILE A 509 22.72 -29.74 5.16
N SER A 510 21.65 -30.09 5.87
CA SER A 510 21.47 -29.73 7.27
C SER A 510 22.58 -30.28 8.17
N GLU A 511 22.99 -31.53 7.92
CA GLU A 511 24.08 -32.18 8.64
C GLU A 511 25.43 -31.51 8.35
N GLU A 512 25.77 -31.33 7.08
CA GLU A 512 27.04 -30.77 6.63
C GLU A 512 27.20 -29.30 7.07
N MET A 513 26.14 -28.50 6.95
CA MET A 513 26.13 -27.09 7.33
C MET A 513 25.86 -26.87 8.83
N ARG A 514 25.58 -27.94 9.58
CA ARG A 514 25.29 -27.91 11.02
C ARG A 514 24.13 -27.00 11.37
N LEU A 515 22.98 -27.16 10.72
CA LEU A 515 21.79 -26.33 10.92
C LEU A 515 20.98 -26.70 12.19
N TYR A 516 21.66 -27.01 13.28
CA TYR A 516 21.06 -27.47 14.53
C TYR A 516 21.85 -26.99 15.76
N PRO A 517 21.24 -26.98 16.97
CA PRO A 517 21.95 -26.62 18.19
C PRO A 517 23.13 -27.57 18.49
N PRO A 518 24.27 -27.08 19.00
CA PRO A 518 24.54 -25.72 19.47
C PRO A 518 25.04 -24.74 18.39
N TYR A 519 25.15 -25.19 17.14
CA TYR A 519 25.76 -24.40 16.06
C TYR A 519 24.85 -23.28 15.56
N ILE A 520 23.54 -23.52 15.51
CA ILE A 520 22.51 -22.51 15.20
C ILE A 520 21.49 -22.49 16.34
N SER A 521 21.39 -21.35 17.02
CA SER A 521 20.43 -21.12 18.11
C SER A 521 19.17 -20.36 17.66
N LYS A 522 19.20 -19.75 16.47
CA LYS A 522 18.06 -19.02 15.89
C LYS A 522 17.08 -19.94 15.17
N SER A 523 15.84 -19.48 15.00
CA SER A 523 14.82 -20.20 14.23
C SER A 523 15.29 -20.39 12.79
N CYS A 524 15.48 -21.66 12.41
CA CYS A 524 16.07 -22.06 11.14
C CYS A 524 15.19 -23.12 10.47
N TYR A 525 14.93 -22.94 9.17
CA TYR A 525 14.24 -23.92 8.34
C TYR A 525 15.01 -24.16 7.06
N ILE A 526 15.07 -25.42 6.62
CA ILE A 526 15.70 -25.80 5.36
C ILE A 526 14.63 -26.43 4.46
N GLN A 527 14.61 -25.99 3.20
CA GLN A 527 13.67 -26.43 2.20
C GLN A 527 14.40 -26.85 0.93
N SER A 528 14.19 -28.10 0.50
CA SER A 528 14.60 -28.57 -0.82
C SER A 528 13.84 -27.80 -1.90
N CYS A 529 14.54 -27.28 -2.91
CA CYS A 529 13.90 -26.55 -3.98
C CYS A 529 14.60 -26.69 -5.33
N CYS A 530 13.90 -26.30 -6.38
CA CYS A 530 14.42 -26.21 -7.73
C CYS A 530 14.04 -24.87 -8.36
N ALA A 531 15.04 -24.02 -8.58
CA ALA A 531 14.83 -22.70 -9.18
C ALA A 531 14.25 -22.73 -10.60
N THR A 532 14.43 -23.82 -11.36
CA THR A 532 13.96 -23.91 -12.75
C THR A 532 12.51 -24.37 -12.86
N SER A 533 12.08 -25.30 -11.99
CA SER A 533 10.68 -25.76 -11.94
C SER A 533 9.82 -24.91 -11.00
N GLY A 534 10.42 -24.27 -10.00
CA GLY A 534 9.72 -23.55 -8.92
C GLY A 534 9.32 -24.45 -7.74
N GLU A 535 9.54 -25.76 -7.83
CA GLU A 535 9.21 -26.71 -6.76
C GLU A 535 9.94 -26.37 -5.46
N GLY A 536 9.22 -26.41 -4.34
CA GLY A 536 9.76 -26.17 -3.00
C GLY A 536 10.00 -24.70 -2.65
N LEU A 537 9.88 -23.76 -3.59
CA LEU A 537 10.12 -22.34 -3.30
C LEU A 537 9.01 -21.74 -2.44
N HIS A 538 7.76 -22.09 -2.72
CA HIS A 538 6.58 -21.54 -2.05
C HIS A 538 6.48 -22.03 -0.61
N GLU A 539 6.80 -23.30 -0.38
CA GLU A 539 6.82 -23.95 0.94
C GLU A 539 7.81 -23.27 1.90
N GLY A 540 8.99 -22.89 1.38
CA GLY A 540 9.98 -22.14 2.15
C GLY A 540 9.50 -20.73 2.52
N LEU A 541 8.85 -20.04 1.59
CA LEU A 541 8.29 -18.71 1.83
C LEU A 541 7.08 -18.74 2.78
N ASP A 542 6.28 -19.79 2.75
CA ASP A 542 5.14 -19.99 3.64
C ASP A 542 5.58 -20.22 5.09
N TRP A 543 6.65 -20.98 5.30
CA TRP A 543 7.27 -21.10 6.62
C TRP A 543 7.75 -19.75 7.14
N LEU A 544 8.45 -18.99 6.29
CA LEU A 544 8.99 -17.68 6.65
C LEU A 544 7.85 -16.72 7.03
N SER A 545 6.76 -16.69 6.26
CA SER A 545 5.56 -15.92 6.58
C SER A 545 4.95 -16.26 7.94
N SER A 546 4.93 -17.55 8.30
CA SER A 546 4.24 -18.06 9.49
C SER A 546 5.03 -17.87 10.79
N ASN A 547 6.34 -17.63 10.72
CA ASN A 547 7.24 -17.58 11.88
C ASN A 547 7.76 -16.17 12.21
N MET A 548 7.24 -15.14 11.55
CA MET A 548 7.72 -13.78 11.75
C MET A 548 7.39 -13.22 13.14
N PRO A 549 8.36 -12.63 13.86
CA PRO A 549 8.11 -12.04 15.16
C PRO A 549 7.17 -10.84 15.06
N ASP A 550 6.23 -10.73 16.00
CA ASP A 550 5.37 -9.56 16.17
C ASP A 550 6.19 -8.40 16.75
N GLU A 551 6.18 -7.23 16.12
CA GLU A 551 6.93 -6.04 16.59
C GLU A 551 6.48 -5.53 17.97
N ALA A 552 5.45 -6.11 18.59
CA ALA A 552 4.91 -5.68 19.88
C ALA A 552 5.65 -6.20 21.13
N ALA A 553 6.60 -7.15 21.01
CA ALA A 553 7.26 -7.76 22.19
C ALA A 553 8.60 -7.12 22.59
N GLY A 554 9.00 -6.02 21.96
CA GLY A 554 10.32 -5.38 22.13
C GLY A 554 10.33 -4.14 23.03
N SER A 555 9.61 -4.11 24.15
CA SER A 555 9.87 -3.10 25.20
C SER A 555 9.58 -3.60 26.62
N GLY A 556 10.65 -4.03 27.31
CA GLY A 556 10.84 -3.83 28.75
C GLY A 556 10.01 -4.68 29.73
N SER A 557 10.37 -5.96 29.91
CA SER A 557 10.17 -6.64 31.20
C SER A 557 11.50 -6.67 31.98
N GLY A 558 11.81 -5.54 32.63
CA GLY A 558 12.83 -5.51 33.68
C GLY A 558 12.33 -6.29 34.90
N SER A 559 12.95 -7.42 35.18
CA SER A 559 12.74 -8.22 36.38
C SER A 559 13.11 -7.43 37.63
N VAL A 560 12.12 -7.09 38.45
CA VAL A 560 12.35 -6.66 39.84
C VAL A 560 12.60 -7.93 40.66
N GLY A 561 13.86 -8.15 41.00
CA GLY A 561 14.26 -9.15 41.98
C GLY A 561 13.65 -8.85 43.34
N LYS A 562 13.00 -9.85 43.93
CA LYS A 562 12.62 -9.86 45.35
C LYS A 562 13.83 -10.31 46.16
N SER A 563 14.34 -9.41 46.99
CA SER A 563 14.94 -9.75 48.29
C SER A 563 13.85 -9.85 49.34
#